data_AF-A0A662EN23-F1
#
_entry.id   AF-A0A662EN23-F1
#
_cell.length_a   1.000
_cell.length_b   1.000
_cell.length_c   1.000
_cell.angle_alpha   90.00
_cell.angle_beta   90.00
_cell.angle_gamma   90.00
#
_symmetry.space_group_name_H-M   'P 1'
#
loop_
_entity.id
_entity.type
_entity.pdbx_description
1 polymer ?
#
loop_
_entity_poly.entity_id
_entity_poly.type
_entity_poly.pdbx_seq_one_letter_code
_entity_poly.pdbx_strand_id
1 'polypeptide(L)'
;MVQIGGEAENAMEVARGHGIFVVEGSKCRLALLADRASRRGLGVDGDPPLIDSLHRAMLLWKEGKRKDLVSYLTERDLLEDGPFWKLAQALFEVLPRNVEDWKLVSTLLSERPTLVAESRGTERRRGLFDTR
;
A
#
# COMPACT_ATOMS: atom_id res chain seq x y z
N MET A 1 -8.33 3.95 -21.82
CA MET A 1 -8.71 2.59 -21.36
C MET A 1 -7.56 1.68 -21.72
N VAL A 2 -6.78 1.21 -20.74
CA VAL A 2 -5.67 0.28 -21.01
C VAL A 2 -6.27 -1.12 -21.01
N GLN A 3 -6.40 -1.72 -22.19
CA GLN A 3 -6.72 -3.13 -22.31
C GLN A 3 -5.45 -3.92 -21.99
N ILE A 4 -5.48 -4.70 -20.92
CA ILE A 4 -4.41 -5.63 -20.59
C ILE A 4 -4.86 -7.01 -21.08
N GLY A 5 -4.22 -7.50 -22.15
CA GLY A 5 -4.56 -8.73 -22.87
C GLY A 5 -5.33 -8.49 -24.17
N GLY A 6 -4.70 -8.79 -25.31
CA GLY A 6 -5.37 -8.99 -26.60
C GLY A 6 -5.70 -10.47 -26.83
N GLU A 7 -6.47 -10.80 -27.88
CA GLU A 7 -6.79 -12.20 -28.26
C GLU A 7 -5.55 -13.11 -28.43
N ALA A 8 -4.35 -12.53 -28.54
CA ALA A 8 -3.08 -13.23 -28.68
C ALA A 8 -2.30 -13.45 -27.37
N GLU A 9 -2.67 -12.82 -26.25
CA GLU A 9 -1.93 -12.91 -24.99
C GLU A 9 -2.67 -13.74 -23.95
N ASN A 10 -2.02 -14.77 -23.41
CA ASN A 10 -2.58 -15.58 -22.34
C ASN A 10 -2.69 -14.74 -21.06
N ALA A 11 -3.91 -14.46 -20.58
CA ALA A 11 -4.15 -13.68 -19.38
C ALA A 11 -3.37 -14.18 -18.14
N MET A 12 -3.09 -15.49 -18.08
CA MET A 12 -2.31 -16.08 -17.00
C MET A 12 -0.82 -15.78 -17.12
N GLU A 13 -0.28 -15.64 -18.33
CA GLU A 13 1.10 -15.21 -18.55
C GLU A 13 1.28 -13.74 -18.18
N VAL A 14 0.31 -12.90 -18.55
CA VAL A 14 0.30 -11.48 -18.15
C VAL A 14 0.21 -11.34 -16.62
N ALA A 15 -0.66 -12.13 -15.97
CA ALA A 15 -0.78 -12.13 -14.51
C ALA A 15 0.54 -12.51 -13.81
N ARG A 16 1.32 -13.43 -14.38
CA ARG A 16 2.65 -13.82 -13.85
C ARG A 16 3.68 -12.68 -13.97
N GLY A 17 3.60 -11.84 -15.00
CA GLY A 17 4.60 -10.80 -15.28
C GLY A 17 4.60 -9.60 -14.34
N HIS A 18 3.45 -9.24 -13.77
CA HIS A 18 3.31 -7.98 -13.01
C HIS A 18 3.54 -8.11 -11.49
N GLY A 19 3.58 -9.34 -10.95
CA GLY A 19 3.81 -9.59 -9.51
C GLY A 19 2.68 -9.08 -8.60
N ILE A 20 1.50 -8.80 -9.18
CA ILE A 20 0.26 -8.41 -8.48
C ILE A 20 -0.64 -9.62 -8.27
N PHE A 21 -0.45 -10.68 -9.05
CA PHE A 21 -1.19 -11.92 -8.95
C PHE A 21 -0.29 -13.07 -8.54
N VAL A 22 -0.84 -13.98 -7.74
CA VAL A 22 -0.26 -15.30 -7.48
C VAL A 22 -1.02 -16.31 -8.34
N VAL A 23 -0.30 -17.00 -9.21
CA VAL A 23 -0.86 -18.00 -10.13
C VAL A 23 -0.47 -19.40 -9.68
N GLU A 24 -1.47 -20.21 -9.35
CA GLU A 24 -1.34 -21.60 -8.91
C GLU A 24 -2.09 -22.51 -9.88
N GLY A 25 -1.36 -23.07 -10.85
CA GLY A 25 -1.96 -23.87 -11.94
C GLY A 25 -2.95 -23.03 -12.76
N SER A 26 -4.23 -23.40 -12.71
CA SER A 26 -5.35 -22.70 -13.37
C SER A 26 -6.03 -21.65 -12.49
N LYS A 27 -5.61 -21.51 -11.23
CA LYS A 27 -6.17 -20.53 -10.28
C LYS A 27 -5.28 -19.30 -10.21
N CYS A 28 -5.91 -18.15 -10.02
CA CYS A 28 -5.26 -16.86 -9.85
C CYS A 28 -5.90 -16.15 -8.65
N ARG A 29 -5.08 -15.55 -7.78
CA ARG A 29 -5.55 -14.68 -6.70
C ARG A 29 -4.72 -13.40 -6.65
N LEU A 30 -5.27 -12.35 -6.04
CA LEU A 30 -4.48 -11.17 -5.71
C LEU A 30 -3.33 -11.56 -4.76
N ALA A 31 -2.15 -11.04 -5.03
CA ALA A 31 -1.01 -11.17 -4.14
C ALA A 31 -1.22 -10.31 -2.89
N LEU A 32 -1.10 -10.94 -1.73
CA LEU A 32 -1.14 -10.30 -0.41
C LEU A 32 0.22 -9.67 -0.10
N LEU A 33 0.29 -8.91 0.99
CA LEU A 33 1.53 -8.37 1.51
C LEU A 33 2.57 -9.48 1.73
N ALA A 34 2.16 -10.62 2.31
CA ALA A 34 3.07 -11.74 2.56
C ALA A 34 3.75 -12.28 1.29
N ASP A 35 3.05 -12.27 0.15
CA ASP A 35 3.60 -12.71 -1.14
C ASP A 35 4.63 -11.72 -1.70
N ARG A 36 4.60 -10.47 -1.24
CA ARG A 36 5.31 -9.34 -1.83
C ARG A 36 6.32 -8.68 -0.90
N ALA A 37 6.30 -8.97 0.40
CA ALA A 37 7.10 -8.30 1.42
C ALA A 37 8.62 -8.42 1.20
N SER A 38 9.07 -9.49 0.55
CA SER A 38 10.48 -9.71 0.19
C SER A 38 10.91 -8.99 -1.10
N ARG A 39 9.97 -8.38 -1.84
CA ARG A 39 10.27 -7.67 -3.09
C ARG A 39 11.11 -6.43 -2.78
N ARG A 40 12.30 -6.36 -3.38
CA ARG A 40 13.17 -5.19 -3.32
C ARG A 40 12.42 -3.96 -3.86
N GLY A 41 12.46 -2.85 -3.13
CA GLY A 41 11.90 -1.58 -3.57
C GLY A 41 10.38 -1.46 -3.51
N LEU A 42 9.67 -2.38 -2.82
CA LEU A 42 8.21 -2.31 -2.68
C LEU A 42 7.75 -0.94 -2.16
N GLY A 43 7.06 -0.17 -3.00
CA GLY A 43 6.59 1.18 -2.69
C GLY A 43 7.70 2.23 -2.50
N VAL A 44 8.95 1.94 -2.86
CA VAL A 44 10.10 2.85 -2.68
C VAL A 44 10.43 3.62 -3.96
N ASP A 45 10.11 3.06 -5.14
CA ASP A 45 10.38 3.69 -6.43
C ASP A 45 9.70 5.07 -6.55
N GLY A 46 10.14 5.90 -7.51
CA GLY A 46 9.65 7.29 -7.66
C GLY A 46 8.14 7.39 -7.89
N ASP A 47 7.59 6.51 -8.72
CA ASP A 47 6.15 6.43 -9.04
C ASP A 47 5.68 4.96 -8.96
N PRO A 48 5.56 4.40 -7.74
CA PRO A 48 5.19 3.00 -7.58
C PRO A 48 3.67 2.85 -7.75
N PRO A 49 3.20 1.70 -8.25
CA PRO A 49 1.77 1.41 -8.30
C PRO A 49 1.12 1.61 -6.92
N LEU A 50 -0.12 2.11 -6.89
CA LEU A 50 -0.80 2.46 -5.63
C LEU A 50 -0.88 1.28 -4.64
N ILE A 51 -1.02 0.06 -5.15
CA ILE A 51 -1.01 -1.17 -4.34
C ILE A 51 0.36 -1.43 -3.68
N ASP A 52 1.46 -1.07 -4.34
CA ASP A 52 2.81 -1.17 -3.79
C ASP A 52 2.99 -0.15 -2.67
N SER A 53 2.46 1.06 -2.87
CA SER A 53 2.43 2.10 -1.83
C SER A 53 1.64 1.66 -0.60
N LEU A 54 0.49 1.02 -0.80
CA LEU A 54 -0.34 0.51 0.28
C LEU A 54 0.35 -0.64 1.02
N HIS A 55 0.91 -1.61 0.29
CA HIS A 55 1.66 -2.71 0.92
C HIS A 55 2.90 -2.23 1.66
N ARG A 56 3.59 -1.19 1.18
CA ARG A 56 4.68 -0.55 1.91
C ARG A 56 4.19 0.08 3.22
N ALA A 57 3.08 0.80 3.20
CA ALA A 57 2.47 1.37 4.41
C ALA A 57 2.06 0.27 5.40
N MET A 58 1.40 -0.81 4.93
CA MET A 58 1.03 -1.97 5.75
C MET A 58 2.25 -2.67 6.35
N LEU A 59 3.38 -2.75 5.63
CA LEU A 59 4.61 -3.33 6.14
C LEU A 59 5.19 -2.50 7.29
N LEU A 60 5.30 -1.18 7.11
CA LEU A 60 5.77 -0.27 8.17
C LEU A 60 4.86 -0.33 9.40
N TRP A 61 3.56 -0.43 9.17
CA TRP A 61 2.56 -0.63 10.22
C TRP A 61 2.78 -1.96 10.97
N LYS A 62 2.90 -3.07 10.23
CA LYS A 62 3.15 -4.41 10.78
C LYS A 62 4.42 -4.46 11.62
N GLU A 63 5.48 -3.76 11.19
CA GLU A 63 6.77 -3.70 11.89
C GLU A 63 6.77 -2.73 13.08
N GLY A 64 5.66 -2.05 13.38
CA GLY A 64 5.58 -1.05 14.45
C GLY A 64 6.38 0.22 14.18
N LYS A 65 6.84 0.44 12.94
CA LYS A 65 7.66 1.58 12.53
C LYS A 65 6.80 2.81 12.25
N ARG A 66 6.11 3.29 13.29
CA ARG A 66 5.12 4.37 13.17
C ARG A 66 5.71 5.68 12.63
N LYS A 67 6.92 6.07 13.08
CA LYS A 67 7.59 7.27 12.59
C LYS A 67 7.88 7.18 11.09
N ASP A 68 8.44 6.06 10.65
CA ASP A 68 8.75 5.81 9.24
C ASP A 68 7.48 5.77 8.39
N LEU A 69 6.38 5.22 8.91
CA LEU A 69 5.07 5.24 8.25
C LEU A 69 4.57 6.68 8.05
N VAL A 70 4.59 7.51 9.09
CA VAL A 70 4.16 8.91 8.99
C VAL A 70 5.03 9.67 8.00
N SER A 71 6.35 9.52 8.06
CA SER A 71 7.28 10.11 7.08
C SER A 71 6.96 9.65 5.66
N TYR A 72 6.82 8.35 5.45
CA TYR A 72 6.52 7.76 4.14
C TYR A 72 5.22 8.31 3.53
N LEU A 73 4.14 8.37 4.32
CA LEU A 73 2.85 8.88 3.85
C LEU A 73 2.89 10.40 3.59
N THR A 74 3.69 11.14 4.35
CA THR A 74 3.84 12.61 4.18
C THR A 74 4.65 12.93 2.93
N GLU A 75 5.82 12.30 2.77
CA GLU A 75 6.74 12.53 1.64
C GLU A 75 6.11 12.22 0.28
N ARG A 76 5.11 11.34 0.27
CA ARG A 76 4.39 10.91 -0.95
C ARG A 76 2.99 11.51 -1.08
N ASP A 77 2.62 12.44 -0.20
CA ASP A 77 1.29 13.08 -0.18
C ASP A 77 0.11 12.10 -0.08
N LEU A 78 0.29 10.97 0.60
CA LEU A 78 -0.70 9.89 0.70
C LEU A 78 -1.68 10.05 1.88
N LEU A 79 -1.39 10.95 2.81
CA LEU A 79 -2.21 11.14 4.03
C LEU A 79 -3.64 11.59 3.72
N GLU A 80 -3.79 12.48 2.74
CA GLU A 80 -5.09 12.99 2.31
C GLU A 80 -5.50 12.44 0.92
N ASP A 81 -4.66 11.60 0.28
CA ASP A 81 -4.90 11.02 -1.03
C ASP A 81 -6.14 10.11 -1.07
N GLY A 82 -7.20 10.59 -1.72
CA GLY A 82 -8.48 9.87 -1.82
C GLY A 82 -8.36 8.49 -2.47
N PRO A 83 -7.72 8.34 -3.64
CA PRO A 83 -7.47 7.05 -4.28
C PRO A 83 -6.78 6.02 -3.37
N PHE A 84 -5.71 6.40 -2.65
CA PHE A 84 -4.98 5.54 -1.74
C PHE A 84 -5.88 4.95 -0.65
N TRP A 85 -6.65 5.80 0.02
CA TRP A 85 -7.55 5.34 1.08
C TRP A 85 -8.75 4.55 0.55
N LYS A 86 -9.23 4.86 -0.66
CA LYS A 86 -10.26 4.04 -1.33
C LYS A 86 -9.73 2.65 -1.70
N LEU A 87 -8.46 2.53 -2.10
CA LEU A 87 -7.83 1.23 -2.33
C LEU A 87 -7.75 0.41 -1.04
N ALA A 88 -7.32 1.02 0.07
CA ALA A 88 -7.33 0.37 1.38
C ALA A 88 -8.73 -0.09 1.77
N GLN A 89 -9.75 0.76 1.63
CA GLN A 89 -11.15 0.41 1.89
C GLN A 89 -11.63 -0.76 1.03
N ALA A 90 -11.32 -0.75 -0.28
CA ALA A 90 -11.70 -1.82 -1.19
C ALA A 90 -11.09 -3.16 -0.74
N LEU A 91 -9.80 -3.21 -0.38
CA LEU A 91 -9.17 -4.43 0.14
C LEU A 91 -9.82 -4.92 1.44
N PHE A 92 -10.18 -4.02 2.35
CA PHE A 92 -10.90 -4.39 3.58
C PHE A 92 -12.25 -5.05 3.29
N GLU A 93 -12.96 -4.60 2.26
CA GLU A 93 -14.28 -5.13 1.88
C GLU A 93 -14.20 -6.47 1.14
N VAL A 94 -13.17 -6.69 0.32
CA VAL A 94 -13.06 -7.90 -0.51
C VAL A 94 -12.24 -9.03 0.11
N LEU A 95 -11.33 -8.73 1.05
CA LEU A 95 -10.45 -9.75 1.63
C LEU A 95 -11.20 -10.64 2.64
N PRO A 96 -10.93 -11.95 2.68
CA PRO A 96 -11.45 -12.83 3.71
C PRO A 96 -11.02 -12.40 5.12
N ARG A 97 -11.94 -12.42 6.09
CA ARG A 97 -11.67 -11.91 7.46
C ARG A 97 -10.59 -12.69 8.23
N ASN A 98 -10.26 -13.90 7.78
CA ASN A 98 -9.27 -14.76 8.41
C ASN A 98 -7.84 -14.53 7.90
N VAL A 99 -7.60 -13.64 6.92
CA VAL A 99 -6.24 -13.33 6.45
C VAL A 99 -5.60 -12.19 7.23
N GLU A 100 -4.26 -12.18 7.30
CA GLU A 100 -3.49 -11.16 8.01
C GLU A 100 -3.68 -9.76 7.40
N ASP A 101 -3.63 -9.66 6.08
CA ASP A 101 -3.82 -8.40 5.35
C ASP A 101 -5.13 -7.70 5.69
N TRP A 102 -6.22 -8.46 5.87
CA TRP A 102 -7.50 -7.91 6.29
C TRP A 102 -7.38 -7.19 7.64
N LYS A 103 -6.66 -7.78 8.61
CA LYS A 103 -6.41 -7.17 9.93
C LYS A 103 -5.51 -5.94 9.84
N LEU A 104 -4.45 -6.02 9.03
CA LEU A 104 -3.52 -4.91 8.83
C LEU A 104 -4.22 -3.70 8.20
N VAL A 105 -4.98 -3.91 7.13
CA VAL A 105 -5.74 -2.83 6.46
C VAL A 105 -6.81 -2.27 7.40
N SER A 106 -7.54 -3.11 8.12
CA SER A 106 -8.57 -2.68 9.08
C SER A 106 -8.02 -1.77 10.18
N THR A 107 -6.88 -2.15 10.78
CA THR A 107 -6.22 -1.35 11.81
C THR A 107 -5.60 -0.08 11.25
N LEU A 108 -4.99 -0.14 10.06
CA LEU A 108 -4.43 1.03 9.38
C LEU A 108 -5.51 2.06 9.01
N LEU A 109 -6.67 1.62 8.52
CA LEU A 109 -7.82 2.49 8.23
C LEU A 109 -8.32 3.21 9.49
N SER A 110 -8.40 2.48 10.60
CA SER A 110 -8.83 3.03 11.89
C SER A 110 -7.86 4.08 12.44
N GLU A 111 -6.58 3.96 12.10
CA GLU A 111 -5.49 4.86 12.53
C GLU A 111 -5.27 6.05 11.58
N ARG A 112 -6.03 6.14 10.48
CA ARG A 112 -5.91 7.28 9.55
C ARG A 112 -5.98 8.65 10.27
N PRO A 113 -6.95 8.93 11.17
CA PRO A 113 -7.04 10.24 11.81
C PRO A 113 -5.82 10.56 12.69
N THR A 114 -5.26 9.54 13.37
CA THR A 114 -4.10 9.71 14.26
C THR A 114 -2.83 9.96 13.44
N LEU A 115 -2.65 9.25 12.32
CA LEU A 115 -1.55 9.47 11.38
C LEU A 115 -1.57 10.89 10.78
N VAL A 116 -2.74 11.40 10.41
CA VAL A 116 -2.91 12.78 9.91
C VAL A 116 -2.61 13.82 10.99
N ALA A 117 -3.02 13.58 12.24
CA ALA A 117 -2.69 14.50 13.33
C ALA A 117 -1.17 14.53 13.62
N GLU A 118 -0.52 13.37 13.56
CA GLU A 118 0.93 13.23 13.81
C GLU A 118 1.79 13.89 12.74
N SER A 119 1.38 13.82 11.46
CA SER A 119 2.10 14.51 10.38
C SER A 119 2.11 16.02 10.60
N ARG A 120 0.95 16.61 10.88
CA ARG A 120 0.78 18.06 11.17
C ARG A 120 1.57 18.50 12.39
N GLY A 121 1.63 17.67 13.43
CA GLY A 121 2.48 17.91 14.61
C GLY A 121 3.98 17.81 14.32
N THR A 122 4.38 17.05 13.31
CA THR A 122 5.77 16.91 12.86
C THR A 122 6.19 18.08 11.99
N GLU A 123 5.34 18.54 11.08
CA GLU A 123 5.55 19.74 10.26
C GLU A 123 5.72 21.00 11.10
N ARG A 124 4.84 21.20 12.10
CA ARG A 124 4.93 22.33 13.05
C ARG A 124 6.25 22.37 13.81
N ARG A 125 6.78 21.21 14.19
CA ARG A 125 8.10 21.13 14.84
C ARG A 125 9.21 21.46 13.85
N ARG A 126 9.14 21.00 12.61
CA ARG A 126 10.17 21.28 11.58
C ARG A 126 10.26 22.77 11.23
N GLY A 127 9.12 23.45 11.09
CA GLY A 127 9.09 24.89 10.82
C GLY A 127 9.60 25.78 11.97
N LEU A 128 9.64 25.26 13.20
CA LEU A 128 10.10 26.01 14.38
C LEU A 128 11.64 26.09 14.50
N PHE A 129 12.37 25.25 13.77
CA PHE A 129 13.85 25.20 13.81
C PHE A 129 14.53 25.91 12.63
N ASP A 130 13.77 26.40 11.65
CA ASP A 130 14.29 26.97 10.39
C ASP A 130 14.39 28.52 10.41
N THR A 131 14.42 29.13 11.60
CA THR A 131 14.43 30.59 11.79
C THR A 131 15.67 31.13 12.51
N ARG A 132 16.83 30.49 12.35
CA ARG A 132 18.10 30.98 12.92
C ARG A 132 19.22 31.04 11.89
#